data_AF-A0A1X9ZBJ8-F1
#
_entry.id   AF-A0A1X9ZBJ8-F1
#
_cell.length_a   1.000
_cell.length_b   1.000
_cell.length_c   1.000
_cell.angle_alpha   90.00
_cell.angle_beta   90.00
_cell.angle_gamma   90.00
#
_symmetry.space_group_name_H-M   'P 1'
#
loop_
_entity.id
_entity.type
_entity.pdbx_description
1 polymer ?
#
loop_
_entity_poly.entity_id
_entity_poly.type
_entity_poly.pdbx_seq_one_letter_code
_entity_poly.pdbx_strand_id
1 'polypeptide(L)'
;MKYALIEQFLFLTTSHDGFGSITASFTPIRICCQNTLNAALRNRSNAIKIRHTASAHDRLKEAHKLLGITNLLAKEMEGVFNQWSKVRITDKQVKKLVQIAMAPNKETLQNLQTGKKDEFSSVFTNMVDNVLEYTATSPTQHMETTKGTLFGAYNGVTGYFQNVKNYKDTETKFKSIMAGNAFGKAQTTFDLCNEFAQIGVNALN
;
A
#
# COMPACT_ATOMS: atom_id res chain seq x y z
N MET A 1 -9.08 -7.46 -19.15
CA MET A 1 -8.93 -6.25 -18.31
C MET A 1 -7.98 -6.62 -17.17
N LYS A 2 -6.70 -6.24 -17.27
CA LYS A 2 -5.67 -6.63 -16.28
C LYS A 2 -5.68 -5.61 -15.15
N TYR A 3 -5.94 -6.07 -13.93
CA TYR A 3 -5.74 -5.31 -12.70
C TYR A 3 -4.32 -4.74 -12.69
N ALA A 4 -4.18 -3.45 -12.39
CA ALA A 4 -2.87 -2.80 -12.22
C ALA A 4 -2.27 -3.18 -10.85
N LEU A 5 -2.04 -4.48 -10.65
CA LEU A 5 -1.06 -4.97 -9.70
C LEU A 5 0.29 -4.63 -10.32
N ILE A 6 1.14 -3.90 -9.60
CA ILE A 6 2.54 -3.76 -10.00
C ILE A 6 3.15 -5.16 -9.87
N GLU A 7 3.46 -5.80 -11.00
CA GLU A 7 4.16 -7.09 -11.02
C GLU A 7 5.52 -6.92 -10.31
N GLN A 8 5.65 -7.52 -9.13
CA GLN A 8 6.89 -7.53 -8.35
C GLN A 8 7.72 -8.75 -8.77
N PHE A 9 8.91 -8.49 -9.30
CA PHE A 9 9.92 -9.49 -9.62
C PHE A 9 10.91 -9.59 -8.46
N LEU A 10 11.16 -10.80 -7.96
CA LEU A 10 12.34 -11.05 -7.13
C LEU A 10 13.55 -11.12 -8.06
N PHE A 11 14.57 -10.32 -7.81
CA PHE A 11 15.85 -10.47 -8.50
C PHE A 11 16.96 -10.85 -7.53
N LEU A 12 17.92 -11.61 -8.08
CA LEU A 12 19.14 -12.04 -7.43
C LEU A 12 20.30 -11.60 -8.33
N THR A 13 21.25 -10.86 -7.79
CA THR A 13 22.46 -10.46 -8.53
C THR A 13 23.71 -10.67 -7.70
N THR A 14 24.82 -11.00 -8.36
CA THR A 14 26.13 -11.19 -7.73
C THR A 14 27.17 -10.33 -8.46
N SER A 15 28.32 -10.07 -7.85
CA SER A 15 29.41 -9.30 -8.45
C SER A 15 30.30 -10.13 -9.39
N HIS A 16 30.08 -11.44 -9.53
CA HIS A 16 30.82 -12.40 -10.39
C HIS A 16 32.35 -12.46 -10.18
N ASP A 17 32.90 -11.66 -9.27
CA ASP A 17 34.33 -11.58 -8.89
C ASP A 17 34.73 -12.60 -7.80
N GLY A 18 33.80 -13.46 -7.38
CA GLY A 18 34.03 -14.50 -6.37
C GLY A 18 34.06 -14.00 -4.92
N PHE A 19 34.13 -12.69 -4.69
CA PHE A 19 34.28 -12.08 -3.36
C PHE A 19 33.10 -11.20 -2.92
N GLY A 20 32.25 -10.72 -3.83
CA GLY A 20 31.13 -9.85 -3.46
C GLY A 20 29.81 -10.56 -3.13
N SER A 21 28.93 -9.87 -2.41
CA SER A 21 27.67 -10.43 -1.87
C SER A 21 26.59 -10.66 -2.95
N ILE A 22 25.80 -11.74 -2.80
CA ILE A 22 24.55 -11.90 -3.54
C ILE A 22 23.53 -10.90 -2.98
N THR A 23 22.95 -10.07 -3.84
CA THR A 23 21.89 -9.13 -3.46
C THR A 23 20.54 -9.66 -3.94
N ALA A 24 19.60 -9.82 -3.01
CA ALA A 24 18.21 -10.18 -3.29
C ALA A 24 17.28 -9.01 -2.96
N SER A 25 16.37 -8.66 -3.87
CA SER A 25 15.36 -7.62 -3.61
C SER A 25 14.18 -7.74 -4.57
N PHE A 26 13.04 -7.21 -4.16
CA PHE A 26 11.87 -7.09 -5.03
C PHE A 26 11.99 -5.82 -5.89
N THR A 27 11.61 -5.94 -7.16
CA THR A 27 11.60 -4.83 -8.09
C THR A 27 10.39 -4.94 -9.02
N PRO A 28 9.74 -3.83 -9.37
CA PRO A 28 8.72 -3.84 -10.40
C PRO A 28 9.30 -3.85 -11.83
N ILE A 29 10.62 -3.80 -11.96
CA ILE A 29 11.33 -3.73 -13.24
C ILE A 29 11.66 -5.15 -13.69
N ARG A 30 11.10 -5.58 -14.82
CA ARG A 30 11.54 -6.83 -15.46
C ARG A 30 13.00 -6.67 -15.89
N ILE A 31 13.90 -7.40 -15.22
CA ILE A 31 15.34 -7.35 -15.52
C ILE A 31 15.62 -8.29 -16.69
N CYS A 32 16.08 -7.73 -17.81
CA CYS A 32 16.50 -8.49 -18.98
C CYS A 32 17.94 -8.17 -19.41
N CYS A 33 18.51 -7.05 -18.93
CA CYS A 33 19.88 -6.63 -19.23
C CYS A 33 20.50 -5.85 -18.05
N GLN A 34 21.80 -5.61 -18.12
CA GLN A 34 22.56 -4.92 -17.07
C GLN A 34 22.03 -3.51 -16.74
N ASN A 35 21.52 -2.78 -17.74
CA ASN A 35 20.95 -1.45 -17.53
C ASN A 35 19.65 -1.52 -16.70
N THR A 36 18.79 -2.49 -16.97
CA THR A 36 17.57 -2.74 -16.19
C THR A 36 17.88 -3.25 -14.78
N LEU A 37 18.95 -4.02 -14.61
CA LEU A 37 19.47 -4.43 -13.30
C LEU A 37 19.97 -3.23 -12.50
N ASN A 38 20.71 -2.30 -13.12
CA ASN A 38 21.16 -1.08 -12.47
C ASN A 38 19.97 -0.18 -12.05
N ALA A 39 18.92 -0.12 -12.86
CA ALA A 39 17.68 0.60 -12.52
C ALA A 39 16.95 -0.06 -11.34
N ALA A 40 16.87 -1.39 -11.31
CA ALA A 40 16.30 -2.15 -10.19
C ALA A 40 17.12 -1.98 -8.90
N LEU A 41 18.45 -1.98 -9.01
CA LEU A 41 19.36 -1.77 -7.89
C LEU A 41 19.25 -0.34 -7.32
N ARG A 42 19.05 0.69 -8.14
CA ARG A 42 18.91 2.08 -7.67
C ARG A 42 17.61 2.31 -6.89
N ASN A 43 16.54 1.60 -7.23
CA ASN A 43 15.21 1.74 -6.62
C ASN A 43 14.89 0.68 -5.53
N ARG A 44 15.90 -0.04 -5.02
CA ARG A 44 15.68 -1.10 -4.04
C ARG A 44 15.36 -0.54 -2.65
N SER A 45 14.24 -0.96 -2.08
CA SER A 45 13.96 -0.87 -0.64
C SER A 45 13.99 -2.30 -0.08
N ASN A 46 14.54 -2.49 1.13
CA ASN A 46 14.66 -3.81 1.77
C ASN A 46 15.52 -4.85 0.99
N ALA A 47 16.65 -4.42 0.43
CA ALA A 47 17.58 -5.33 -0.23
C ALA A 47 18.43 -6.10 0.78
N ILE A 48 18.46 -7.43 0.62
CA ILE A 48 19.25 -8.32 1.49
C ILE A 48 20.56 -8.60 0.77
N LYS A 49 21.68 -8.30 1.44
CA LYS A 49 23.02 -8.65 0.97
C LYS A 49 23.50 -9.90 1.69
N ILE A 50 23.66 -10.98 0.94
CA ILE A 50 24.12 -12.28 1.40
C ILE A 50 25.63 -12.37 1.12
N ARG A 51 26.46 -12.37 2.17
CA ARG A 51 27.93 -12.46 2.02
C ARG A 51 28.35 -13.83 1.47
N HIS A 52 29.48 -13.86 0.78
CA HIS A 52 30.11 -15.07 0.24
C HIS A 52 30.80 -15.93 1.34
N THR A 53 30.25 -16.04 2.55
CA THR A 53 30.79 -16.92 3.61
C THR A 53 29.81 -18.05 3.98
N ALA A 54 30.37 -19.23 4.28
CA ALA A 54 29.78 -20.55 4.61
C ALA A 54 28.43 -20.95 3.95
N SER A 55 28.51 -21.96 3.06
CA SER A 55 27.43 -22.82 2.54
C SER A 55 26.29 -22.14 1.75
N ALA A 56 26.27 -22.35 0.42
CA ALA A 56 25.17 -21.94 -0.46
C ALA A 56 23.80 -22.56 -0.08
N HIS A 57 23.81 -23.66 0.68
CA HIS A 57 22.61 -24.35 1.13
C HIS A 57 21.87 -23.57 2.23
N ASP A 58 22.60 -22.96 3.16
CA ASP A 58 22.01 -22.13 4.22
C ASP A 58 21.45 -20.82 3.66
N ARG A 59 22.06 -20.31 2.57
CA ARG A 59 21.58 -19.14 1.80
C ARG A 59 20.26 -19.40 1.08
N LEU A 60 20.11 -20.58 0.49
CA LEU A 60 18.85 -21.01 -0.11
C LEU A 60 17.76 -21.19 0.95
N LYS A 61 18.11 -21.66 2.15
CA LYS A 61 17.16 -21.76 3.28
C LYS A 61 16.68 -20.40 3.76
N GLU A 62 17.56 -19.40 3.88
CA GLU A 62 17.16 -18.04 4.28
C GLU A 62 16.27 -17.37 3.22
N ALA A 63 16.63 -17.45 1.95
CA ALA A 63 15.81 -16.95 0.85
C ALA A 63 14.46 -17.69 0.76
N HIS A 64 14.44 -19.01 0.95
CA HIS A 64 13.22 -19.82 1.01
C HIS A 64 12.35 -19.48 2.22
N LYS A 65 12.95 -19.22 3.39
CA LYS A 65 12.23 -18.79 4.59
C LYS A 65 11.60 -17.42 4.37
N LEU A 66 12.32 -16.48 3.77
CA LEU A 66 11.80 -15.16 3.41
C LEU A 66 10.66 -15.26 2.40
N LEU A 67 10.84 -16.03 1.32
CA LEU A 67 9.80 -16.30 0.34
C LEU A 67 8.57 -16.96 0.99
N GLY A 68 8.79 -17.92 1.89
CA GLY A 68 7.75 -18.59 2.67
C GLY A 68 6.97 -17.60 3.56
N ILE A 69 7.66 -16.73 4.29
CA ILE A 69 7.05 -15.68 5.10
C ILE A 69 6.25 -14.72 4.22
N THR A 70 6.79 -14.28 3.08
CA THR A 70 6.07 -13.39 2.15
C THR A 70 4.84 -14.05 1.55
N ASN A 71 4.89 -15.36 1.27
CA ASN A 71 3.75 -16.11 0.74
C ASN A 71 2.66 -16.31 1.80
N LEU A 72 3.05 -16.57 3.06
CA LEU A 72 2.11 -16.64 4.18
C LEU A 72 1.41 -15.29 4.40
N LEU A 73 2.18 -14.20 4.45
CA LEU A 73 1.65 -12.84 4.56
C LEU A 73 0.72 -12.50 3.39
N ALA A 74 1.07 -12.90 2.16
CA ALA A 74 0.22 -12.70 0.99
C ALA A 74 -1.12 -13.44 1.12
N LYS A 75 -1.10 -14.69 1.61
CA LYS A 75 -2.32 -15.47 1.86
C LYS A 75 -3.18 -14.89 2.98
N GLU A 76 -2.55 -14.43 4.07
CA GLU A 76 -3.24 -13.76 5.17
C GLU A 76 -3.93 -12.48 4.66
N MET A 77 -3.21 -11.67 3.88
CA MET A 77 -3.73 -10.43 3.31
C MET A 77 -4.81 -10.68 2.26
N GLU A 78 -4.68 -11.71 1.44
CA GLU A 78 -5.73 -12.19 0.53
C GLU A 78 -6.99 -12.60 1.31
N GLY A 79 -6.83 -13.33 2.43
CA GLY A 79 -7.92 -13.69 3.32
C GLY A 79 -8.67 -12.47 3.86
N VAL A 80 -7.93 -11.48 4.36
CA VAL A 80 -8.48 -10.21 4.85
C VAL A 80 -9.24 -9.47 3.76
N PHE A 81 -8.67 -9.31 2.56
CA PHE A 81 -9.33 -8.60 1.46
C PHE A 81 -10.55 -9.35 0.92
N ASN A 82 -10.51 -10.68 0.86
CA ASN A 82 -11.66 -11.52 0.51
C ASN A 82 -12.77 -11.44 1.55
N GLN A 83 -12.45 -11.20 2.82
CA GLN A 83 -13.43 -10.89 3.85
C GLN A 83 -14.01 -9.49 3.62
N TRP A 84 -13.17 -8.48 3.43
CA TRP A 84 -13.60 -7.09 3.25
C TRP A 84 -14.43 -6.86 1.99
N SER A 85 -14.24 -7.65 0.93
CA SER A 85 -15.07 -7.59 -0.27
C SER A 85 -16.52 -8.05 -0.02
N LYS A 86 -16.78 -8.74 1.10
CA LYS A 86 -18.12 -9.18 1.52
C LYS A 86 -18.76 -8.24 2.53
N VAL A 87 -17.97 -7.40 3.21
CA VAL A 87 -18.47 -6.43 4.19
C VAL A 87 -19.01 -5.20 3.48
N ARG A 88 -20.27 -4.87 3.71
CA ARG A 88 -20.94 -3.70 3.11
C ARG A 88 -20.67 -2.43 3.94
N ILE A 89 -20.44 -1.34 3.22
CA ILE A 89 -20.24 -0.01 3.81
C ILE A 89 -21.02 1.03 2.98
N THR A 90 -21.63 1.99 3.67
CA THR A 90 -22.42 3.07 3.03
C THR A 90 -21.55 4.26 2.67
N ASP A 91 -21.96 5.08 1.70
CA ASP A 91 -21.22 6.28 1.29
C ASP A 91 -20.94 7.25 2.44
N LYS A 92 -21.88 7.37 3.39
CA LYS A 92 -21.70 8.17 4.61
C LYS A 92 -20.57 7.64 5.49
N GLN A 93 -20.50 6.32 5.65
CA GLN A 93 -19.44 5.66 6.41
C GLN A 93 -18.10 5.73 5.68
N VAL A 94 -18.07 5.56 4.35
CA VAL A 94 -16.86 5.77 3.53
C VAL A 94 -16.34 7.19 3.71
N LYS A 95 -17.22 8.19 3.61
CA LYS A 95 -16.83 9.60 3.85
C LYS A 95 -16.21 9.81 5.22
N LYS A 96 -16.82 9.27 6.28
CA LYS A 96 -16.28 9.39 7.64
C LYS A 96 -14.94 8.67 7.80
N LEU A 97 -14.81 7.46 7.25
CA LEU A 97 -13.58 6.68 7.25
C LEU A 97 -12.44 7.44 6.56
N VAL A 98 -12.70 7.97 5.36
CA VAL A 98 -11.72 8.78 4.61
C VAL A 98 -11.32 10.04 5.39
N GLN A 99 -12.27 10.72 6.02
CA GLN A 99 -11.96 11.89 6.86
C GLN A 99 -11.04 11.56 8.03
N ILE A 100 -11.30 10.45 8.74
CA ILE A 100 -10.46 9.99 9.85
C ILE A 100 -9.06 9.62 9.31
N ALA A 101 -8.99 8.82 8.25
CA ALA A 101 -7.73 8.40 7.67
C ALA A 101 -6.88 9.59 7.20
N MET A 102 -7.49 10.58 6.55
CA MET A 102 -6.78 11.74 5.98
C MET A 102 -6.39 12.79 7.03
N ALA A 103 -6.93 12.75 8.24
CA ALA A 103 -6.65 13.74 9.28
C ALA A 103 -5.14 13.87 9.55
N PRO A 104 -4.54 15.06 9.44
CA PRO A 104 -3.09 15.24 9.56
C PRO A 104 -2.59 15.19 11.01
N ASN A 105 -3.46 15.43 11.98
CA ASN A 105 -3.14 15.52 13.39
C ASN A 105 -4.36 15.21 14.28
N LYS A 106 -4.10 15.09 15.59
CA LYS A 106 -5.15 14.81 16.59
C LYS A 106 -6.20 15.91 16.69
N GLU A 107 -5.81 17.16 16.46
CA GLU A 107 -6.73 18.31 16.48
C GLU A 107 -7.80 18.17 15.38
N THR A 108 -7.40 17.78 14.16
CA THR A 108 -8.35 17.55 13.07
C THR A 108 -9.32 16.40 13.39
N LEU A 109 -8.84 15.34 14.04
CA LEU A 109 -9.70 14.25 14.52
C LEU A 109 -10.71 14.74 15.57
N GLN A 110 -10.27 15.57 16.51
CA GLN A 110 -11.15 16.16 17.53
C GLN A 110 -12.20 17.10 16.90
N ASN A 111 -11.80 17.90 15.91
CA ASN A 111 -12.72 18.76 15.16
C ASN A 111 -13.73 17.91 14.35
N LEU A 112 -13.32 16.76 13.82
CA LEU A 112 -14.21 15.78 13.16
C LEU A 112 -15.23 15.15 14.13
N GLN A 113 -14.85 14.89 15.38
CA GLN A 113 -15.74 14.35 16.42
C GLN A 113 -16.71 15.41 16.94
N THR A 114 -16.23 16.64 17.11
CA THR A 114 -17.03 17.77 17.61
C THR A 114 -17.84 18.50 16.54
N GLY A 115 -17.69 18.11 15.27
CA GLY A 115 -18.47 18.66 14.15
C GLY A 115 -18.05 20.06 13.69
N LYS A 116 -16.86 20.54 14.11
CA LYS A 116 -16.32 21.86 13.78
C LYS A 116 -15.72 21.89 12.37
N LYS A 117 -16.58 21.82 11.35
CA LYS A 117 -16.16 21.74 9.94
C LYS A 117 -15.43 22.99 9.44
N ASP A 118 -15.74 24.16 10.00
CA ASP A 118 -15.15 25.44 9.60
C ASP A 118 -13.67 25.56 10.00
N GLU A 119 -13.21 24.72 10.94
CA GLU A 119 -11.81 24.65 11.39
C GLU A 119 -10.93 23.78 10.47
N PHE A 120 -11.51 23.18 9.43
CA PHE A 120 -10.76 22.33 8.51
C PHE A 120 -9.95 23.15 7.51
N SER A 121 -8.65 22.87 7.44
CA SER A 121 -7.82 23.43 6.38
C SER A 121 -8.33 23.03 5.00
N SER A 122 -8.22 23.95 4.03
CA SER A 122 -8.55 23.68 2.64
C SER A 122 -7.76 22.49 2.07
N VAL A 123 -6.51 22.32 2.50
CA VAL A 123 -5.66 21.18 2.10
C VAL A 123 -6.25 19.84 2.53
N PHE A 124 -6.76 19.75 3.77
CA PHE A 124 -7.41 18.54 4.27
C PHE A 124 -8.72 18.26 3.52
N THR A 125 -9.58 19.28 3.39
CA THR A 125 -10.87 19.16 2.68
C THR A 125 -10.66 18.72 1.23
N ASN A 126 -9.75 19.37 0.51
CA ASN A 126 -9.41 19.01 -0.86
C ASN A 126 -8.88 17.57 -0.96
N MET A 127 -8.06 17.12 0.01
CA MET A 127 -7.55 15.74 -0.02
C MET A 127 -8.67 14.72 0.17
N VAL A 128 -9.59 14.96 1.12
CA VAL A 128 -10.76 14.11 1.34
C VAL A 128 -11.63 14.07 0.09
N ASP A 129 -11.95 15.22 -0.50
CA ASP A 129 -12.81 15.30 -1.67
C ASP A 129 -12.20 14.58 -2.87
N ASN A 130 -10.91 14.74 -3.13
CA ASN A 130 -10.22 14.03 -4.22
C ASN A 130 -10.22 12.50 -4.02
N VAL A 131 -10.06 12.01 -2.78
CA VAL A 131 -10.14 10.58 -2.48
C VAL A 131 -11.56 10.06 -2.73
N LEU A 132 -12.58 10.80 -2.29
CA LEU A 132 -13.98 10.43 -2.50
C LEU A 132 -14.36 10.46 -3.98
N GLU A 133 -13.87 11.45 -4.72
CA GLU A 133 -14.05 11.53 -6.17
C GLU A 133 -13.44 10.31 -6.86
N TYR A 134 -12.20 9.94 -6.54
CA TYR A 134 -11.59 8.73 -7.10
C TYR A 134 -12.37 7.46 -6.74
N THR A 135 -12.86 7.37 -5.50
CA THR A 135 -13.68 6.25 -5.01
C THR A 135 -15.01 6.15 -5.77
N ALA A 136 -15.60 7.28 -6.14
CA ALA A 136 -16.89 7.36 -6.81
C ALA A 136 -16.83 7.25 -8.34
N THR A 137 -15.67 7.50 -8.96
CA THR A 137 -15.54 7.63 -10.42
C THR A 137 -14.64 6.59 -11.06
N SER A 138 -13.71 5.99 -10.31
CA SER A 138 -12.76 5.06 -10.88
C SER A 138 -13.45 3.74 -11.29
N PRO A 139 -13.25 3.24 -12.52
CA PRO A 139 -13.85 1.97 -12.96
C PRO A 139 -13.51 0.78 -12.06
N THR A 140 -12.34 0.79 -11.41
CA THR A 140 -11.92 -0.28 -10.48
C THR A 140 -12.72 -0.28 -9.18
N GLN A 141 -13.41 0.81 -8.84
CA GLN A 141 -14.27 0.94 -7.66
C GLN A 141 -15.73 0.55 -7.95
N HIS A 142 -16.04 0.24 -9.20
CA HIS A 142 -17.37 -0.19 -9.64
C HIS A 142 -17.45 -1.70 -9.92
N MET A 143 -16.38 -2.45 -9.61
CA MET A 143 -16.36 -3.90 -9.72
C MET A 143 -17.17 -4.55 -8.60
N GLU A 144 -17.60 -5.80 -8.79
CA GLU A 144 -18.40 -6.52 -7.81
C GLU A 144 -17.72 -6.61 -6.43
N THR A 145 -16.39 -6.77 -6.42
CA THR A 145 -15.59 -6.90 -5.19
C THR A 145 -15.34 -5.58 -4.47
N THR A 146 -15.50 -4.43 -5.13
CA THR A 146 -15.16 -3.10 -4.59
C THR A 146 -16.39 -2.21 -4.38
N LYS A 147 -17.39 -2.30 -5.24
CA LYS A 147 -18.57 -1.42 -5.19
C LYS A 147 -19.35 -1.62 -3.89
N GLY A 148 -19.35 -0.60 -3.04
CA GLY A 148 -20.05 -0.60 -1.76
C GLY A 148 -19.50 -1.62 -0.76
N THR A 149 -18.23 -1.99 -0.90
CA THR A 149 -17.55 -2.92 0.01
C THR A 149 -16.45 -2.21 0.79
N LEU A 150 -16.07 -2.78 1.93
CA LEU A 150 -14.96 -2.27 2.73
C LEU A 150 -13.63 -2.36 1.98
N PHE A 151 -13.48 -3.39 1.14
CA PHE A 151 -12.35 -3.51 0.23
C PHE A 151 -12.31 -2.35 -0.78
N GLY A 152 -13.46 -1.93 -1.30
CA GLY A 152 -13.56 -0.72 -2.14
C GLY A 152 -13.13 0.54 -1.41
N ALA A 153 -13.58 0.75 -0.18
CA ALA A 153 -13.16 1.90 0.63
C ALA A 153 -11.62 1.97 0.78
N TYR A 154 -10.99 0.84 1.10
CA TYR A 154 -9.53 0.75 1.20
C TYR A 154 -8.83 0.99 -0.15
N ASN A 155 -9.34 0.42 -1.25
CA ASN A 155 -8.79 0.64 -2.59
C ASN A 155 -8.99 2.07 -3.09
N GLY A 156 -10.06 2.75 -2.68
CA GLY A 156 -10.30 4.16 -2.99
C GLY A 156 -9.20 5.05 -2.45
N VAL A 157 -8.84 4.87 -1.17
CA VAL A 157 -7.75 5.64 -0.53
C VAL A 157 -6.41 5.32 -1.19
N THR A 158 -6.02 4.05 -1.23
CA THR A 158 -4.71 3.64 -1.76
C THR A 158 -4.57 3.94 -3.25
N GLY A 159 -5.65 3.74 -4.02
CA GLY A 159 -5.71 4.04 -5.44
C GLY A 159 -5.60 5.53 -5.76
N TYR A 160 -6.12 6.43 -4.91
CA TYR A 160 -5.91 7.86 -5.06
C TYR A 160 -4.42 8.24 -4.98
N PHE A 161 -3.73 7.79 -3.93
CA PHE A 161 -2.29 8.05 -3.78
C PHE A 161 -1.47 7.39 -4.89
N GLN A 162 -1.93 6.26 -5.41
CA GLN A 162 -1.26 5.57 -6.49
C GLN A 162 -1.47 6.23 -7.85
N ASN A 163 -2.67 6.72 -8.17
CA ASN A 163 -3.05 7.02 -9.55
C ASN A 163 -3.39 8.49 -9.81
N VAL A 164 -3.80 9.23 -8.79
CA VAL A 164 -4.34 10.60 -8.94
C VAL A 164 -3.45 11.64 -8.30
N LYS A 165 -2.91 11.35 -7.11
CA LYS A 165 -2.08 12.34 -6.41
C LYS A 165 -0.86 12.71 -7.27
N ASN A 166 -0.71 14.01 -7.50
CA ASN A 166 0.45 14.56 -8.19
C ASN A 166 1.68 14.53 -7.28
N TYR A 167 2.77 13.98 -7.82
CA TYR A 167 4.09 13.98 -7.20
C TYR A 167 5.08 14.69 -8.12
N LYS A 168 6.11 15.27 -7.53
CA LYS A 168 7.18 15.95 -8.27
C LYS A 168 7.86 15.01 -9.28
N ASP A 169 8.10 13.78 -8.85
CA ASP A 169 8.78 12.75 -9.63
C ASP A 169 8.44 11.35 -9.08
N THR A 170 8.82 10.33 -9.84
CA THR A 170 8.58 8.91 -9.50
C THR A 170 9.26 8.48 -8.21
N GLU A 171 10.43 9.05 -7.87
CA GLU A 171 11.15 8.71 -6.64
C GLU A 171 10.42 9.23 -5.41
N THR A 172 9.92 10.45 -5.47
CA THR A 172 9.10 11.08 -4.42
C THR A 172 7.79 10.31 -4.23
N LYS A 173 7.14 9.91 -5.32
CA LYS A 173 5.97 9.03 -5.28
C LYS A 173 6.27 7.72 -4.58
N PHE A 174 7.35 7.05 -4.98
CA PHE A 174 7.79 5.78 -4.40
C PHE A 174 8.05 5.90 -2.90
N LYS A 175 8.85 6.88 -2.47
CA LYS A 175 9.13 7.14 -1.05
C LYS A 175 7.84 7.39 -0.26
N SER A 176 6.91 8.17 -0.82
CA SER A 176 5.64 8.48 -0.18
C SER A 176 4.79 7.23 0.08
N ILE A 177 4.68 6.33 -0.90
CA ILE A 177 3.85 5.13 -0.85
C ILE A 177 4.49 4.01 -0.02
N MET A 178 5.82 3.88 -0.07
CA MET A 178 6.52 2.78 0.60
C MET A 178 6.79 3.03 2.08
N ALA A 179 7.05 4.28 2.47
CA ALA A 179 7.45 4.59 3.86
C ALA A 179 7.07 6.01 4.32
N GLY A 180 6.41 6.80 3.47
CA GLY A 180 6.13 8.20 3.73
C GLY A 180 4.68 8.46 4.12
N ASN A 181 4.20 9.66 3.77
CA ASN A 181 2.84 10.09 4.11
C ASN A 181 1.77 9.13 3.58
N ALA A 182 1.83 8.75 2.29
CA ALA A 182 0.83 7.85 1.70
C ALA A 182 0.84 6.45 2.34
N PHE A 183 2.01 5.95 2.74
CA PHE A 183 2.12 4.72 3.52
C PHE A 183 1.37 4.82 4.86
N GLY A 184 1.61 5.90 5.62
CA GLY A 184 0.91 6.12 6.89
C GLY A 184 -0.61 6.22 6.71
N LYS A 185 -1.07 6.89 5.65
CA LYS A 185 -2.49 6.97 5.30
C LYS A 185 -3.10 5.63 4.92
N ALA A 186 -2.36 4.80 4.17
CA ALA A 186 -2.78 3.44 3.85
C ALA A 186 -2.86 2.58 5.12
N GLN A 187 -1.89 2.66 6.01
CA GLN A 187 -1.90 1.90 7.28
C GLN A 187 -3.08 2.28 8.16
N THR A 188 -3.32 3.58 8.39
CA THR A 188 -4.48 4.03 9.17
C THR A 188 -5.80 3.57 8.53
N THR A 189 -5.90 3.59 7.20
CA THR A 189 -7.09 3.09 6.49
C THR A 189 -7.25 1.59 6.68
N PHE A 190 -6.17 0.82 6.59
CA PHE A 190 -6.17 -0.62 6.84
C PHE A 190 -6.67 -0.94 8.26
N ASP A 191 -6.13 -0.25 9.26
CA ASP A 191 -6.50 -0.44 10.66
C ASP A 191 -8.00 -0.14 10.89
N LEU A 192 -8.50 0.98 10.34
CA LEU A 192 -9.92 1.35 10.38
C LEU A 192 -10.81 0.32 9.68
N CYS A 193 -10.41 -0.18 8.52
CA CYS A 193 -11.14 -1.22 7.82
C CYS A 193 -11.14 -2.53 8.62
N ASN A 194 -10.03 -2.89 9.25
CA ASN A 194 -9.96 -4.09 10.07
C ASN A 194 -10.89 -3.99 11.28
N GLU A 195 -10.87 -2.85 11.96
CA GLU A 195 -11.76 -2.58 13.10
C GLU A 195 -13.23 -2.56 12.67
N PHE A 196 -13.56 -1.88 11.56
CA PHE A 196 -14.91 -1.86 11.01
C PHE A 196 -15.43 -3.25 10.65
N ALA A 197 -14.56 -4.14 10.13
CA ALA A 197 -14.94 -5.51 9.84
C ALA A 197 -15.30 -6.33 11.10
N GLN A 198 -14.78 -5.93 12.27
CA GLN A 198 -15.01 -6.60 13.55
C GLN A 198 -16.19 -6.02 14.33
N ILE A 199 -16.28 -4.68 14.43
CA ILE A 199 -17.24 -3.99 15.29
C ILE A 199 -18.22 -3.09 14.52
N GLY A 200 -18.16 -3.09 13.19
CA GLY A 200 -19.04 -2.33 12.32
C GLY A 200 -18.85 -0.82 12.47
N VAL A 201 -19.96 -0.08 12.44
CA VAL A 201 -19.97 1.39 12.47
C VAL A 201 -19.33 1.98 13.74
N ASN A 202 -19.24 1.20 14.82
CA ASN A 202 -18.60 1.64 16.06
C ASN A 202 -17.11 1.96 15.89
N ALA A 203 -16.45 1.40 14.88
CA ALA A 203 -15.06 1.70 14.54
C ALA A 203 -14.82 3.14 14.05
N LEU A 204 -15.88 3.91 13.75
CA LEU A 204 -15.79 5.26 13.17
C LEU A 204 -16.13 6.38 14.17
N ASN A 205 -16.29 6.04 15.45
CA ASN A 205 -16.68 6.97 16.52
C ASN A 205 -15.49 7.37 17.39
#